data_AF-A0A9D6M2P1-F1
#
_entry.id   AF-A0A9D6M2P1-F1
#
_cell.length_a   1.000
_cell.length_b   1.000
_cell.length_c   1.000
_cell.angle_alpha   90.00
_cell.angle_beta   90.00
_cell.angle_gamma   90.00
#
_symmetry.space_group_name_H-M   'P 1'
#
loop_
_entity.id
_entity.type
_entity.pdbx_description
1 polymer ?
#
loop_
_entity_poly.entity_id
_entity_poly.type
_entity_poly.pdbx_seq_one_letter_code
_entity_poly.pdbx_strand_id
1 'polypeptide(L)' 'MKEIVQNNGQNSGDLDALIDSIRTSPAIDAAKDEARKFARRAQESLAIFPANEFRRALNDLATYVVERAL' A
#
# COMPACT_ATOMS: atom_id res chain seq x y z
N MET A 1 2.28 -12.82 19.14
CA MET A 1 1.47 -12.18 18.07
C MET A 1 -0.01 -12.59 18.13
N LYS A 2 -0.36 -13.87 18.30
CA LYS A 2 -1.77 -14.33 18.38
C LYS A 2 -2.57 -13.77 19.57
N GLU A 3 -1.94 -13.40 20.68
CA GLU A 3 -2.64 -12.91 21.88
C GLU A 3 -3.18 -11.47 21.74
N ILE A 4 -2.46 -10.58 21.07
CA ILE A 4 -2.83 -9.14 20.96
C ILE A 4 -4.07 -8.95 20.07
N VAL A 5 -4.25 -9.82 19.07
CA VAL A 5 -5.37 -9.74 18.11
C VAL A 5 -6.70 -10.20 18.74
N GLN A 6 -6.67 -10.93 19.86
CA GLN A 6 -7.89 -11.47 20.49
C GLN A 6 -8.52 -10.57 21.57
N ASN A 7 -7.83 -9.52 22.03
CA ASN A 7 -8.33 -8.68 23.10
C ASN A 7 -9.04 -7.45 22.52
N ASN A 8 -10.38 -7.47 22.52
CA ASN A 8 -11.27 -6.44 21.99
C ASN A 8 -11.05 -5.04 22.62
N GLY A 9 -10.03 -4.30 22.17
CA GLY A 9 -9.93 -2.83 22.29
C GLY A 9 -9.88 -2.24 23.70
N GLN A 10 -9.67 -3.02 24.77
CA GLN A 10 -9.75 -2.53 26.15
C GLN A 10 -8.43 -1.99 26.72
N ASN A 11 -7.33 -2.03 25.97
CA ASN A 11 -6.02 -1.62 26.49
C ASN A 11 -5.25 -0.80 25.45
N SER A 12 -5.37 0.53 25.51
CA SER A 12 -4.73 1.46 24.56
C SER A 12 -3.21 1.28 24.48
N GLY A 13 -2.56 0.91 25.59
CA GLY A 13 -1.12 0.64 25.62
C GLY A 13 -0.69 -0.57 24.77
N ASP A 14 -1.53 -1.59 24.65
CA ASP A 14 -1.21 -2.78 23.82
C ASP A 14 -1.36 -2.45 22.32
N LEU A 15 -2.31 -1.57 21.98
CA LEU A 15 -2.49 -1.07 20.61
C LEU A 15 -1.32 -0.19 20.18
N ASP A 16 -0.87 0.72 21.04
CA ASP A 16 0.27 1.60 20.76
C ASP A 16 1.56 0.78 20.56
N ALA A 17 1.81 -0.19 21.43
CA ALA A 17 2.94 -1.10 21.30
C ALA A 17 2.88 -1.93 20.00
N LEU A 18 1.68 -2.36 19.58
CA LEU A 18 1.50 -3.06 18.31
C LEU A 18 1.76 -2.15 17.11
N ILE A 19 1.23 -0.92 17.12
CA ILE A 19 1.47 0.06 16.07
C ILE A 19 2.97 0.35 15.95
N ASP A 20 3.67 0.54 17.07
CA ASP A 20 5.11 0.79 17.07
C ASP A 20 5.92 -0.43 16.61
N SER A 21 5.47 -1.64 16.96
CA SER A 21 6.05 -2.86 16.42
C SER A 21 5.88 -2.96 14.90
N ILE A 22 4.75 -2.51 14.34
CA ILE A 22 4.54 -2.47 12.89
C ILE A 22 5.43 -1.40 12.25
N ARG A 23 5.48 -0.18 12.84
CA ARG A 23 6.29 0.95 12.34
C ARG A 23 7.78 0.66 12.29
N THR A 24 8.29 -0.08 13.26
CA THR A 24 9.71 -0.46 13.35
C THR A 24 10.04 -1.71 12.54
N SER A 25 9.03 -2.43 12.05
CA SER A 25 9.22 -3.60 11.20
C SER A 25 9.40 -3.22 9.72
N PRO A 26 10.00 -4.11 8.91
CA PRO A 26 10.04 -3.93 7.46
C PRO A 26 8.68 -4.03 6.74
N ALA A 27 7.58 -4.29 7.48
CA ALA A 27 6.28 -4.57 6.88
C ALA A 27 5.70 -3.38 6.11
N ILE A 28 5.94 -2.14 6.57
CA ILE A 28 5.46 -0.93 5.87
C ILE A 28 6.12 -0.81 4.51
N ASP A 29 7.45 -0.95 4.44
CA ASP A 29 8.18 -0.85 3.18
C ASP A 29 7.86 -2.01 2.24
N ALA A 30 7.73 -3.23 2.77
CA ALA A 30 7.29 -4.39 1.99
C ALA A 30 5.90 -4.19 1.38
N ALA A 31 4.95 -3.62 2.14
CA ALA A 31 3.63 -3.30 1.64
C ALA A 31 3.65 -2.20 0.55
N LYS A 32 4.49 -1.16 0.73
CA LYS A 32 4.70 -0.11 -0.29
C LYS A 32 5.28 -0.68 -1.57
N ASP A 33 6.26 -1.55 -1.47
CA ASP A 33 6.89 -2.19 -2.64
C ASP A 33 5.93 -3.10 -3.39
N GLU A 34 5.08 -3.83 -2.66
CA GLU A 34 4.04 -4.64 -3.27
C GLU A 34 3.01 -3.77 -4.00
N ALA A 35 2.56 -2.67 -3.39
CA ALA A 35 1.67 -1.70 -4.04
C ALA A 35 2.28 -1.16 -5.35
N ARG A 36 3.57 -0.80 -5.34
CA ARG A 36 4.30 -0.35 -6.53
C ARG A 36 4.38 -1.42 -7.62
N LYS A 37 4.51 -2.71 -7.27
CA LYS A 37 4.47 -3.81 -8.26
C LYS A 37 3.12 -3.87 -8.96
N PHE A 38 2.02 -3.72 -8.23
CA PHE A 38 0.69 -3.69 -8.83
C PHE A 38 0.50 -2.48 -9.77
N ALA A 39 0.96 -1.30 -9.37
CA ALA A 39 0.94 -0.12 -10.24
C ALA A 39 1.71 -0.35 -11.55
N ARG A 40 2.93 -0.91 -11.48
CA ARG A 40 3.71 -1.26 -12.68
C ARG A 40 2.99 -2.26 -13.58
N ARG A 41 2.42 -3.33 -13.01
CA ARG A 41 1.64 -4.32 -13.78
C ARG A 41 0.43 -3.68 -14.48
N ALA A 42 -0.23 -2.72 -13.85
CA ALA A 42 -1.33 -1.98 -14.46
C ALA A 42 -0.83 -1.14 -15.66
N GLN A 43 0.28 -0.42 -15.49
CA GLN A 43 0.90 0.39 -16.56
C GLN A 43 1.37 -0.48 -17.74
N GLU A 44 1.98 -1.64 -17.46
CA GLU A 44 2.34 -2.65 -18.47
C GLU A 44 1.11 -3.17 -19.21
N SER A 45 0.00 -3.41 -18.50
CA SER A 45 -1.26 -3.85 -19.12
C SER A 45 -1.86 -2.77 -20.03
N LEU A 46 -1.61 -1.49 -19.75
CA LEU A 46 -2.04 -0.38 -20.60
C LEU A 46 -1.16 -0.23 -21.86
N ALA A 47 0.00 -0.88 -21.91
CA ALA A 47 0.97 -0.69 -22.98
C ALA A 47 0.48 -1.13 -24.37
N ILE A 48 -0.46 -2.09 -24.41
CA ILE A 48 -1.03 -2.63 -25.65
C ILE A 48 -2.01 -1.67 -26.35
N PHE A 49 -2.55 -0.68 -25.63
CA PHE A 49 -3.56 0.24 -26.18
C PHE A 49 -2.90 1.42 -26.89
N PRO A 50 -3.52 2.01 -27.92
CA PRO A 50 -2.99 3.21 -28.57
C PRO A 50 -2.76 4.36 -27.58
N ALA A 51 -1.77 5.21 -27.87
CA ALA A 51 -1.52 6.39 -27.06
C ALA A 51 -2.67 7.40 -27.22
N ASN A 52 -3.41 7.64 -26.15
CA ASN A 52 -4.50 8.61 -26.08
C ASN A 52 -4.61 9.21 -24.67
N GLU A 53 -5.51 10.16 -24.48
CA GLU A 53 -5.69 10.85 -23.20
C GLU A 53 -6.12 9.91 -22.06
N PHE A 54 -6.96 8.91 -22.37
CA PHE A 54 -7.43 7.94 -21.38
C PHE A 54 -6.31 7.01 -20.92
N ARG A 55 -5.47 6.54 -21.85
CA ARG A 55 -4.27 5.76 -21.51
C ARG A 55 -3.33 6.56 -20.62
N ARG A 56 -3.14 7.86 -20.88
CA ARG A 56 -2.33 8.72 -20.01
C ARG A 56 -2.97 8.88 -18.62
N ALA A 57 -4.25 9.23 -18.55
CA ALA A 57 -4.96 9.41 -17.29
C ALA A 57 -4.93 8.14 -16.41
N LEU A 58 -5.04 6.95 -17.00
CA LEU A 58 -4.95 5.68 -16.27
C LEU A 58 -3.51 5.38 -15.79
N ASN A 59 -2.48 5.77 -16.56
CA ASN A 59 -1.09 5.68 -16.10
C ASN A 59 -0.83 6.63 -14.93
N ASP A 60 -1.32 7.86 -15.03
CA ASP A 60 -1.18 8.88 -13.98
C ASP A 60 -1.90 8.43 -12.70
N LEU A 61 -3.09 7.84 -12.83
CA LEU A 61 -3.84 7.28 -11.71
C LEU A 61 -3.08 6.14 -11.01
N ALA A 62 -2.47 5.23 -11.77
CA ALA A 62 -1.68 4.13 -11.23
C ALA A 62 -0.47 4.65 -10.41
N THR A 63 0.18 5.72 -10.89
CA THR A 63 1.27 6.40 -10.16
C THR A 63 0.76 7.10 -8.90
N TYR A 64 -0.31 7.90 -9.03
CA TYR A 64 -0.84 8.71 -7.93
C TYR A 64 -1.23 7.88 -6.70
N VAL A 65 -1.87 6.72 -6.92
CA VAL A 65 -2.34 5.86 -5.82
C VAL A 65 -1.21 5.34 -4.93
N VAL A 66 0.00 5.16 -5.49
CA VAL A 66 1.17 4.64 -4.75
C VAL A 66 2.13 5.72 -4.27
N GLU A 67 2.06 6.93 -4.83
CA GLU A 67 2.91 8.06 -4.46
C GLU A 67 2.26 9.02 -3.45
N ARG A 68 0.94 8.91 -3.22
CA ARG A 68 0.27 9.75 -2.23
C ARG A 68 0.96 9.66 -0.87
N ALA A 69 1.24 10.80 -0.26
CA ALA A 69 1.70 10.82 1.11
C ALA A 69 0.59 10.24 2.01
N LEU A 70 0.94 9.20 2.77
CA LEU A 70 0.19 8.72 3.93
C LEU A 70 0.83 9.32 5.18
#